data_AF-A0A7X7RSJ1-F1
#
_entry.id   AF-A0A7X7RSJ1-F1
#
_cell.length_a   1.000
_cell.length_b   1.000
_cell.length_c   1.000
_cell.angle_alpha   90.00
_cell.angle_beta   90.00
_cell.angle_gamma   90.00
#
_symmetry.space_group_name_H-M   'P 1'
#
loop_
_entity.id
_entity.type
_entity.pdbx_description
1 polymer ?
#
loop_
_entity_poly.entity_id
_entity_poly.type
_entity_poly.pdbx_seq_one_letter_code
_entity_poly.pdbx_strand_id
1 'polypeptide(L)'
;MKLKKGVLFVLLLLLGCVMLQTKAMAQNLDQIHDYTIEVDHYDDGSLLITYHIVWEVLDSESEGPLTWIKVGIPNDAVEEITALSDNIKRIAYMRQSGDYVRIDLDRMYRKGEILTIDFSIHQHEMFRMGSETYFYSFTPGWFPDIYIDHMQIRWKAKNGMTSDAECKEGYYIAEKSDLYPGERMKIQVEYNNKLYRFSDEYRVGIEKKEQIEAGFIVAFLYLGAPVFLIVVVILFRKKLGEKDYYSVHSGMGRHYYRSRVSRGGSGGGGCACACACACACAGGGRAGCSVKGFYISKERIRKKNMN
;
A
#
# COMPACT_ATOMS: atom_id res chain seq x y z
N MET A 1 -29.14 4.24 -59.38
CA MET A 1 -28.76 3.12 -58.48
C MET A 1 -29.80 2.99 -57.38
N LYS A 2 -30.62 1.92 -57.37
CA LYS A 2 -31.56 1.66 -56.28
C LYS A 2 -30.79 1.06 -55.11
N LEU A 3 -30.46 1.88 -54.11
CA LEU A 3 -29.87 1.41 -52.87
C LEU A 3 -30.85 0.40 -52.24
N LYS A 4 -30.46 -0.87 -52.11
CA LYS A 4 -31.32 -1.93 -51.55
C LYS A 4 -31.70 -1.51 -50.14
N LYS A 5 -33.00 -1.55 -49.78
CA LYS A 5 -33.52 -1.12 -48.47
C LYS A 5 -32.74 -1.72 -47.27
N GLY A 6 -32.21 -2.93 -47.42
CA GLY A 6 -31.35 -3.56 -46.41
C GLY A 6 -29.98 -2.89 -46.21
N VAL A 7 -29.36 -2.33 -47.26
CA VAL A 7 -28.09 -1.59 -47.17
C VAL A 7 -28.30 -0.25 -46.49
N LEU A 8 -29.41 0.43 -46.77
CA LEU A 8 -29.79 1.68 -46.09
C LEU A 8 -30.07 1.46 -44.60
N PHE A 9 -30.73 0.33 -44.26
CA PHE A 9 -31.01 -0.02 -42.87
C PHE A 9 -29.74 -0.36 -42.07
N VAL A 10 -28.79 -1.08 -42.67
CA VAL A 10 -27.48 -1.37 -42.05
C VAL A 10 -26.64 -0.09 -41.90
N LEU A 11 -26.68 0.81 -42.88
CA LEU A 11 -26.01 2.13 -42.78
C LEU A 11 -26.62 3.01 -41.70
N LEU A 12 -27.95 3.02 -41.54
CA LEU A 12 -28.63 3.77 -40.47
C LEU A 12 -28.36 3.18 -39.08
N LEU A 13 -28.25 1.85 -38.95
CA LEU A 13 -27.83 1.18 -37.71
C LEU A 13 -26.37 1.50 -37.36
N LEU A 14 -25.47 1.49 -38.35
CA LEU A 14 -24.07 1.88 -38.15
C LEU A 14 -23.94 3.37 -37.79
N LEU A 15 -24.72 4.27 -38.43
CA LEU A 15 -24.77 5.68 -38.05
C LEU A 15 -25.33 5.87 -36.63
N GLY A 16 -26.38 5.12 -36.26
CA GLY A 16 -26.96 5.14 -34.93
C GLY A 16 -26.00 4.66 -33.84
N CYS A 17 -25.21 3.61 -34.11
CA CYS A 17 -24.17 3.12 -33.19
C CYS A 17 -22.99 4.09 -33.05
N VAL A 18 -22.64 4.85 -34.10
CA VAL A 18 -21.58 5.87 -34.02
C VAL A 18 -22.05 7.13 -33.27
N MET A 19 -23.33 7.49 -33.36
CA MET A 19 -23.93 8.63 -32.64
C MET A 19 -24.21 8.35 -31.16
N LEU A 20 -24.17 7.08 -30.71
CA LEU A 20 -24.35 6.67 -29.32
C LEU A 20 -23.04 6.64 -28.50
N GLN A 21 -21.94 7.18 -29.03
CA GLN A 21 -20.77 7.52 -28.23
C GLN A 21 -21.07 8.74 -27.35
N THR A 22 -21.97 8.56 -26.39
CA THR A 22 -22.04 9.46 -25.25
C THR A 22 -20.67 9.38 -24.58
N LYS A 23 -19.90 10.47 -24.67
CA LYS A 23 -18.81 10.68 -23.73
C LYS A 23 -19.49 10.73 -22.36
N ALA A 24 -19.46 9.61 -21.63
CA ALA A 24 -19.76 9.64 -20.21
C ALA A 24 -18.69 10.54 -19.60
N MET A 25 -19.01 11.81 -19.42
CA MET A 25 -18.29 12.67 -18.48
C MET A 25 -18.48 11.99 -17.14
N ALA A 26 -17.43 11.32 -16.64
CA ALA A 26 -17.45 10.80 -15.30
C ALA A 26 -17.71 11.99 -14.37
N GLN A 27 -18.84 11.94 -13.66
CA GLN A 27 -19.18 12.95 -12.69
C GLN A 27 -18.18 12.85 -11.52
N ASN A 28 -17.72 13.99 -11.01
CA ASN A 28 -16.81 14.00 -9.87
C ASN A 28 -17.48 13.31 -8.69
N LEU A 29 -16.76 12.35 -8.12
CA LEU A 29 -17.23 11.52 -7.03
C LEU A 29 -17.11 12.23 -5.69
N ASP A 30 -16.08 13.07 -5.57
CA ASP A 30 -15.73 13.79 -4.35
C ASP A 30 -15.07 15.14 -4.70
N GLN A 31 -14.95 15.98 -3.68
CA GLN A 31 -14.18 17.22 -3.68
C GLN A 31 -13.47 17.38 -2.35
N ILE A 32 -12.26 17.95 -2.37
CA ILE A 32 -11.52 18.28 -1.15
C ILE A 32 -11.51 19.80 -1.02
N HIS A 33 -12.08 20.32 0.06
CA HIS A 33 -12.11 21.76 0.29
C HIS A 33 -10.79 22.27 0.87
N ASP A 34 -10.18 21.52 1.79
CA ASP A 34 -8.88 21.87 2.36
C ASP A 34 -8.01 20.62 2.48
N TYR A 35 -6.77 20.76 2.05
CA TYR A 35 -5.74 19.75 2.22
C TYR A 35 -4.47 20.37 2.79
N THR A 36 -4.38 20.37 4.11
CA THR A 36 -3.26 20.94 4.85
C THR A 36 -2.33 19.83 5.35
N ILE A 37 -1.04 20.01 5.11
CA ILE A 37 0.01 19.08 5.54
C ILE A 37 1.01 19.84 6.39
N GLU A 38 1.15 19.44 7.65
CA GLU A 38 2.16 19.98 8.54
C GLU A 38 3.35 19.02 8.66
N VAL A 39 4.56 19.56 8.60
CA VAL A 39 5.80 18.79 8.66
C VAL A 39 6.70 19.32 9.78
N ASP A 40 7.11 18.42 10.67
CA ASP A 40 8.20 18.63 11.63
C ASP A 40 9.24 17.51 11.44
N HIS A 41 10.47 17.72 11.92
CA HIS A 41 11.51 16.70 11.89
C HIS A 41 11.81 16.16 13.30
N TYR A 42 12.18 14.88 13.34
CA TYR A 42 12.85 14.26 14.47
C TYR A 42 14.36 14.51 14.43
N ASP A 43 15.03 14.24 15.54
CA ASP A 43 16.48 14.45 15.70
C ASP A 43 17.34 13.65 14.72
N ASP A 44 16.82 12.54 14.21
CA ASP A 44 17.47 11.69 13.20
C ASP A 44 17.27 12.16 11.75
N GLY A 45 16.42 13.19 11.54
CA GLY A 45 16.07 13.75 10.23
C GLY A 45 14.87 13.07 9.55
N SER A 46 14.27 12.05 10.16
CA SER A 46 12.96 11.56 9.75
C SER A 46 11.88 12.61 10.08
N LEU A 47 10.69 12.46 9.50
CA LEU A 47 9.64 13.48 9.55
C LEU A 47 8.40 12.99 10.30
N LEU A 48 7.85 13.84 11.16
CA LEU A 48 6.46 13.77 11.57
C LEU A 48 5.64 14.54 10.54
N ILE A 49 4.73 13.85 9.84
CA ILE A 49 3.85 14.47 8.85
C ILE A 49 2.42 14.30 9.32
N THR A 50 1.73 15.42 9.52
CA THR A 50 0.31 15.47 9.92
C THR A 50 -0.51 15.95 8.74
N TYR A 51 -1.60 15.24 8.46
CA TYR A 51 -2.50 15.50 7.36
C TYR A 51 -3.86 15.93 7.92
N HIS A 52 -4.40 17.02 7.38
CA HIS A 52 -5.74 17.51 7.60
C HIS A 52 -6.47 17.58 6.25
N ILE A 53 -7.58 16.86 6.11
CA ILE A 53 -8.32 16.78 4.86
C ILE A 53 -9.80 17.03 5.12
N VAL A 54 -10.36 18.08 4.51
CA VAL A 54 -11.80 18.36 4.52
C VAL A 54 -12.40 17.82 3.22
N TRP A 55 -13.14 16.72 3.33
CA TRP A 55 -13.63 15.92 2.21
C TRP A 55 -15.15 16.04 2.06
N GLU A 56 -15.64 16.31 0.86
CA GLU A 56 -17.06 16.29 0.50
C GLU A 56 -17.37 15.13 -0.45
N VAL A 57 -18.43 14.38 -0.15
CA VAL A 57 -18.95 13.34 -1.04
C VAL A 57 -19.93 13.96 -2.03
N LEU A 58 -19.61 13.98 -3.32
CA LEU A 58 -20.47 14.55 -4.37
C LEU A 58 -21.44 13.53 -4.99
N ASP A 59 -21.00 12.27 -5.04
CA ASP A 59 -21.81 11.17 -5.55
C ASP A 59 -21.55 9.88 -4.75
N SER A 60 -22.62 9.35 -4.19
CA SER A 60 -22.64 8.09 -3.44
C SER A 60 -23.54 7.02 -4.07
N GLU A 61 -24.03 7.25 -5.29
CA GLU A 61 -24.91 6.34 -6.02
C GLU A 61 -24.12 5.55 -7.08
N SER A 62 -23.29 6.22 -7.89
CA SER A 62 -22.57 5.59 -9.00
C SER A 62 -21.57 4.51 -8.56
N GLU A 63 -20.80 4.78 -7.51
CA GLU A 63 -19.82 3.86 -6.94
C GLU A 63 -20.16 3.42 -5.50
N GLY A 64 -21.31 3.86 -5.00
CA GLY A 64 -21.73 3.64 -3.62
C GLY A 64 -21.17 4.69 -2.65
N PRO A 65 -21.54 4.60 -1.36
CA PRO A 65 -21.10 5.55 -0.35
C PRO A 65 -19.60 5.46 -0.09
N LEU A 66 -19.02 6.58 0.35
CA LEU A 66 -17.64 6.65 0.78
C LEU A 66 -17.48 5.83 2.07
N THR A 67 -16.60 4.83 2.02
CA THR A 67 -16.34 3.91 3.15
C THR A 67 -14.87 3.79 3.49
N TRP A 68 -13.99 4.15 2.55
CA TRP A 68 -12.56 4.21 2.77
C TRP A 68 -11.89 5.14 1.76
N ILE A 69 -10.76 5.70 2.16
CA ILE A 69 -9.85 6.43 1.27
C ILE A 69 -8.44 5.86 1.37
N LYS A 70 -7.59 6.18 0.41
CA LYS A 70 -6.14 6.02 0.54
C LYS A 70 -5.45 7.33 0.21
N VAL A 71 -4.45 7.70 1.01
CA VAL A 71 -3.64 8.91 0.81
C VAL A 71 -2.23 8.47 0.46
N GLY A 72 -1.67 9.02 -0.62
CA GLY A 72 -0.33 8.69 -1.06
C GLY A 72 0.73 9.25 -0.11
N ILE A 73 1.73 8.43 0.22
CA ILE A 73 2.88 8.82 1.06
C ILE A 73 4.20 8.72 0.29
N PRO A 74 5.28 9.37 0.74
CA PRO A 74 6.55 9.40 0.01
C PRO A 74 7.19 8.04 -0.31
N ASN A 75 7.21 7.11 0.65
CA ASN A 75 7.84 5.80 0.50
C ASN A 75 7.32 4.81 1.58
N ASP A 76 7.82 3.58 1.59
CA ASP A 76 7.41 2.52 2.53
C ASP A 76 8.19 2.47 3.85
N ALA A 77 9.19 3.32 4.03
CA ALA A 77 9.86 3.52 5.29
C ALA A 77 8.98 4.42 6.18
N VAL A 78 7.85 3.85 6.62
CA VAL A 78 6.84 4.55 7.41
C VAL A 78 6.49 3.72 8.64
N GLU A 79 6.38 4.39 9.79
CA GLU A 79 5.88 3.82 11.04
C GLU A 79 4.94 4.81 11.75
N GLU A 80 4.43 4.40 12.92
CA GLU A 80 3.56 5.23 13.77
C GLU A 80 2.37 5.89 13.03
N ILE A 81 1.75 5.15 12.11
CA ILE A 81 0.57 5.62 11.38
C ILE A 81 -0.61 5.73 12.36
N THR A 82 -0.99 6.96 12.68
CA THR A 82 -1.89 7.27 13.80
C THR A 82 -3.12 8.01 13.30
N ALA A 83 -4.30 7.48 13.63
CA ALA A 83 -5.57 8.17 13.41
C ALA A 83 -5.73 9.29 14.45
N LEU A 84 -6.10 10.49 14.00
CA LEU A 84 -6.29 11.65 14.87
C LEU A 84 -7.76 12.11 14.93
N SER A 85 -8.55 11.82 13.89
CA SER A 85 -10.00 12.07 13.88
C SER A 85 -10.83 10.83 14.22
N ASP A 86 -11.96 11.03 14.90
CA ASP A 86 -12.81 9.94 15.42
C ASP A 86 -13.57 9.15 14.34
N ASN A 87 -13.64 9.68 13.12
CA ASN A 87 -14.28 9.04 11.97
C ASN A 87 -13.39 7.98 11.28
N ILE A 88 -12.20 7.72 11.81
CA ILE A 88 -11.29 6.69 11.31
C ILE A 88 -11.47 5.41 12.11
N LYS A 89 -12.04 4.38 11.47
CA LYS A 89 -12.18 3.04 12.08
C LYS A 89 -10.87 2.27 12.13
N ARG A 90 -10.10 2.37 11.05
CA ARG A 90 -8.84 1.67 10.88
C ARG A 90 -7.95 2.46 9.94
N ILE A 91 -6.68 2.54 10.31
CA ILE A 91 -5.65 3.15 9.50
C ILE A 91 -4.47 2.19 9.40
N ALA A 92 -3.92 2.02 8.20
CA ALA A 92 -2.78 1.15 7.98
C ALA A 92 -2.02 1.50 6.72
N TYR A 93 -0.74 1.15 6.70
CA TYR A 93 0.05 1.15 5.48
C TYR A 93 -0.55 0.21 4.43
N MET A 94 -0.58 0.66 3.18
CA MET A 94 -1.04 -0.10 2.02
C MET A 94 -0.07 0.10 0.85
N ARG A 95 0.48 -1.01 0.34
CA ARG A 95 1.26 -1.05 -0.89
C ARG A 95 0.33 -1.39 -2.07
N GLN A 96 0.18 -0.49 -3.05
CA GLN A 96 -0.62 -0.76 -4.25
C GLN A 96 -0.19 0.11 -5.44
N SER A 97 0.75 -0.36 -6.27
CA SER A 97 1.46 0.42 -7.32
C SER A 97 2.33 1.57 -6.77
N GLY A 98 1.84 2.33 -5.80
CA GLY A 98 2.57 3.26 -4.92
C GLY A 98 2.53 2.84 -3.45
N ASP A 99 2.89 3.79 -2.58
CA ASP A 99 2.87 3.67 -1.12
C ASP A 99 1.77 4.57 -0.57
N TYR A 100 0.92 4.01 0.31
CA TYR A 100 -0.28 4.69 0.79
C TYR A 100 -0.52 4.44 2.26
N VAL A 101 -1.27 5.37 2.86
CA VAL A 101 -2.04 5.12 4.07
C VAL A 101 -3.47 4.84 3.64
N ARG A 102 -3.98 3.64 3.94
CA ARG A 102 -5.40 3.31 3.81
C ARG A 102 -6.12 3.72 5.08
N ILE A 103 -7.25 4.39 4.92
CA ILE A 103 -8.13 4.87 5.98
C ILE A 103 -9.49 4.26 5.71
N ASP A 104 -9.92 3.32 6.54
CA ASP A 104 -11.30 2.84 6.54
C ASP A 104 -12.11 3.67 7.53
N LEU A 105 -13.25 4.20 7.06
CA LEU A 105 -14.09 5.11 7.84
C LEU A 105 -14.97 4.33 8.83
N ASP A 106 -15.42 5.03 9.88
CA ASP A 106 -16.30 4.53 10.94
C ASP A 106 -17.69 4.10 10.41
N ARG A 107 -18.19 4.78 9.38
CA ARG A 107 -19.46 4.51 8.72
C ARG A 107 -19.43 4.81 7.22
N MET A 108 -20.57 4.59 6.57
CA MET A 108 -20.83 5.02 5.20
C MET A 108 -21.17 6.52 5.18
N TYR A 109 -20.49 7.28 4.32
CA TYR A 109 -20.78 8.67 4.03
C TYR A 109 -21.44 8.80 2.65
N ARG A 110 -22.49 9.61 2.57
CA ARG A 110 -23.35 9.80 1.39
C ARG A 110 -23.21 11.19 0.81
N LYS A 111 -23.74 11.37 -0.39
CA LYS A 111 -23.79 12.64 -1.10
C LYS A 111 -24.20 13.82 -0.20
N GLY A 112 -23.41 14.88 -0.24
CA GLY A 112 -23.60 16.12 0.53
C GLY A 112 -23.05 16.06 1.95
N GLU A 113 -22.53 14.92 2.41
CA GLU A 113 -21.82 14.85 3.69
C GLU A 113 -20.38 15.36 3.52
N ILE A 114 -19.95 16.18 4.48
CA ILE A 114 -18.59 16.67 4.62
C ILE A 114 -17.98 16.05 5.88
N LEU A 115 -16.74 15.58 5.78
CA LEU A 115 -16.00 15.00 6.89
C LEU A 115 -14.57 15.52 6.92
N THR A 116 -14.05 15.71 8.14
CA THR A 116 -12.65 16.08 8.39
C THR A 116 -11.87 14.83 8.76
N ILE A 117 -10.82 14.53 8.02
CA ILE A 117 -9.97 13.34 8.21
C ILE A 117 -8.59 13.84 8.64
N ASP A 118 -8.22 13.50 9.87
CA ASP A 118 -6.93 13.86 10.46
C ASP A 118 -6.13 12.60 10.78
N PHE A 119 -4.88 12.55 10.34
CA PHE A 119 -3.96 11.48 10.69
C PHE A 119 -2.50 11.95 10.64
N SER A 120 -1.60 11.21 11.29
CA SER A 120 -0.16 11.45 11.21
C SER A 120 0.62 10.19 10.86
N ILE A 121 1.81 10.39 10.32
CA ILE A 121 2.80 9.34 10.05
C ILE A 121 4.19 9.78 10.51
N HIS A 122 5.00 8.80 10.88
CA HIS A 122 6.45 8.96 11.03
C HIS A 122 7.12 8.42 9.76
N GLN A 123 7.71 9.31 8.97
CA GLN A 123 8.25 9.02 7.65
C GLN A 123 9.78 9.10 7.62
N HIS A 124 10.41 7.99 7.26
CA HIS A 124 11.85 7.82 7.11
C HIS A 124 12.32 7.99 5.65
N GLU A 125 13.64 8.01 5.47
CA GLU A 125 14.34 8.10 4.18
C GLU A 125 13.98 9.38 3.38
N MET A 126 13.76 10.48 4.10
CA MET A 126 13.22 11.72 3.52
C MET A 126 14.27 12.73 3.04
N PHE A 127 15.53 12.58 3.44
CA PHE A 127 16.58 13.55 3.12
C PHE A 127 17.75 12.93 2.36
N ARG A 128 18.49 13.81 1.68
CA ARG A 128 19.80 13.51 1.11
C ARG A 128 20.87 14.34 1.81
N MET A 129 22.02 13.72 2.03
CA MET A 129 23.19 14.42 2.56
C MET A 129 23.94 15.09 1.41
N GLY A 130 24.02 16.42 1.44
CA GLY A 130 24.92 17.23 0.62
C GLY A 130 26.25 17.49 1.33
N SER A 131 27.11 18.32 0.73
CA SER A 131 28.39 18.70 1.35
C SER A 131 28.23 19.58 2.59
N GLU A 132 27.25 20.47 2.59
CA GLU A 132 27.02 21.46 3.66
C GLU A 132 25.60 21.41 4.27
N THR A 133 24.66 20.74 3.60
CA THR A 133 23.25 20.71 4.00
C THR A 133 22.64 19.31 3.88
N TYR A 134 21.59 19.06 4.65
CA TYR A 134 20.64 17.97 4.40
C TYR A 134 19.48 18.52 3.58
N PHE A 135 19.21 17.91 2.43
CA PHE A 135 18.23 18.38 1.46
C PHE A 135 16.97 17.52 1.45
N TYR A 136 15.81 18.17 1.60
CA TYR A 136 14.48 17.59 1.48
C TYR A 136 13.79 18.16 0.24
N SER A 137 13.13 17.28 -0.50
CA SER A 137 12.34 17.64 -1.67
C SER A 137 11.00 16.93 -1.56
N PHE A 138 10.03 17.58 -0.94
CA PHE A 138 8.77 16.94 -0.56
C PHE A 138 7.67 17.29 -1.57
N THR A 139 7.11 16.25 -2.18
CA THR A 139 5.87 16.30 -2.97
C THR A 139 4.86 15.41 -2.26
N PRO A 140 3.83 15.97 -1.63
CA PRO A 140 2.81 15.17 -0.98
C PRO A 140 1.99 14.36 -1.99
N GLY A 141 1.23 13.39 -1.48
CA GLY A 141 0.29 12.64 -2.30
C GLY A 141 -0.76 13.58 -2.91
N TRP A 142 -1.00 13.46 -4.21
CA TRP A 142 -2.03 14.20 -4.96
C TRP A 142 -3.20 13.28 -5.29
N PHE A 143 -4.37 13.83 -5.61
CA PHE A 143 -5.50 13.03 -6.03
C PHE A 143 -5.64 13.10 -7.57
N PRO A 144 -5.57 11.97 -8.29
CA PRO A 144 -5.61 11.95 -9.75
C PRO A 144 -6.97 12.33 -10.33
N ASP A 145 -8.05 12.12 -9.56
CA ASP A 145 -9.44 12.23 -10.02
C ASP A 145 -10.28 13.21 -9.17
N ILE A 146 -9.66 13.95 -8.25
CA ILE A 146 -10.35 14.81 -7.29
C ILE A 146 -9.82 16.24 -7.39
N TYR A 147 -10.75 17.19 -7.41
CA TYR A 147 -10.46 18.62 -7.35
C TYR A 147 -10.22 19.05 -5.89
N ILE A 148 -9.24 19.94 -5.68
CA ILE A 148 -8.91 20.48 -4.36
C ILE A 148 -9.02 22.00 -4.37
N ASP A 149 -9.88 22.57 -3.53
CA ASP A 149 -10.10 24.03 -3.49
C ASP A 149 -8.86 24.75 -2.96
N HIS A 150 -8.28 24.25 -1.87
CA HIS A 150 -7.08 24.78 -1.25
C HIS A 150 -6.16 23.67 -0.75
N MET A 151 -4.88 23.77 -1.09
CA MET A 151 -3.84 22.86 -0.62
C MET A 151 -2.68 23.66 -0.03
N GLN A 152 -2.21 23.25 1.15
CA GLN A 152 -1.11 23.90 1.83
C GLN A 152 -0.13 22.89 2.44
N ILE A 153 1.16 23.14 2.28
CA ILE A 153 2.24 22.46 3.00
C ILE A 153 2.86 23.48 3.95
N ARG A 154 2.91 23.15 5.24
CA ARG A 154 3.47 23.97 6.32
C ARG A 154 4.64 23.23 6.93
N TRP A 155 5.85 23.64 6.60
CA TRP A 155 7.06 23.04 7.13
C TRP A 155 7.61 23.87 8.28
N LYS A 156 7.63 23.32 9.50
CA LYS A 156 8.02 24.07 10.70
C LYS A 156 9.45 24.61 10.57
N ALA A 157 9.60 25.92 10.67
CA ALA A 157 10.88 26.60 10.53
C ALA A 157 11.65 26.56 11.86
N LYS A 158 12.93 26.18 11.78
CA LYS A 158 13.89 26.18 12.90
C LYS A 158 15.20 26.85 12.44
N ASN A 159 16.07 27.17 13.40
CA ASN A 159 17.35 27.82 13.12
C ASN A 159 18.20 27.00 12.13
N GLY A 160 18.88 27.67 11.19
CA GLY A 160 19.76 26.99 10.23
C GLY A 160 19.05 26.28 9.09
N MET A 161 17.77 26.59 8.86
CA MET A 161 17.00 26.09 7.74
C MET A 161 16.89 27.13 6.62
N THR A 162 16.74 26.67 5.38
CA THR A 162 16.34 27.48 4.22
C THR A 162 15.32 26.70 3.37
N SER A 163 14.53 27.41 2.57
CA SER A 163 13.51 26.79 1.71
C SER A 163 13.26 27.63 0.46
N ASP A 164 12.69 27.00 -0.58
CA ASP A 164 12.10 27.70 -1.74
C ASP A 164 10.73 28.33 -1.44
N ALA A 165 10.15 28.05 -0.28
CA ALA A 165 8.90 28.61 0.20
C ALA A 165 9.10 29.82 1.14
N GLU A 166 8.05 30.64 1.25
CA GLU A 166 8.05 31.82 2.11
C GLU A 166 7.92 31.42 3.59
N CYS A 167 8.71 32.05 4.47
CA CYS A 167 8.61 31.81 5.91
C CYS A 167 7.60 32.78 6.56
N LYS A 168 6.49 32.24 7.09
CA LYS A 168 5.45 32.97 7.81
C LYS A 168 5.11 32.25 9.10
N GLU A 169 4.97 33.01 10.19
CA GLU A 169 4.48 32.51 11.48
C GLU A 169 5.23 31.27 12.00
N GLY A 170 6.53 31.16 11.71
CA GLY A 170 7.35 30.01 12.13
C GLY A 170 7.25 28.78 11.22
N TYR A 171 6.73 28.92 10.00
CA TYR A 171 6.63 27.86 8.99
C TYR A 171 7.11 28.35 7.63
N TYR A 172 7.78 27.49 6.86
CA TYR A 172 7.87 27.64 5.41
C TYR A 172 6.58 27.12 4.77
N ILE A 173 5.89 27.98 4.01
CA ILE A 173 4.54 27.70 3.50
C ILE A 173 4.56 27.66 1.98
N ALA A 174 4.14 26.53 1.42
CA ALA A 174 3.79 26.40 0.01
C ALA A 174 2.28 26.16 -0.08
N GLU A 175 1.58 26.98 -0.86
CA GLU A 175 0.13 26.91 -1.00
C GLU A 175 -0.31 27.08 -2.44
N LYS A 176 -1.44 26.46 -2.79
CA LYS A 176 -2.07 26.59 -4.09
C LYS A 176 -3.58 26.43 -3.93
N SER A 177 -4.34 27.22 -4.67
CA SER A 177 -5.79 27.08 -4.81
C SER A 177 -6.15 26.47 -6.16
N ASP A 178 -7.36 25.93 -6.24
CA ASP A 178 -7.94 25.40 -7.48
C ASP A 178 -7.06 24.34 -8.14
N LEU A 179 -6.63 23.32 -7.38
CA LEU A 179 -5.85 22.23 -7.93
C LEU A 179 -6.76 21.27 -8.69
N TYR A 180 -6.52 21.20 -10.00
CA TYR A 180 -7.21 20.27 -10.87
C TYR A 180 -6.72 18.83 -10.65
N PRO A 181 -7.54 17.82 -10.99
CA PRO A 181 -7.18 16.42 -10.85
C PRO A 181 -5.78 16.11 -11.44
N GLY A 182 -4.92 15.49 -10.62
CA GLY A 182 -3.56 15.13 -11.00
C GLY A 182 -2.49 16.21 -10.81
N GLU A 183 -2.86 17.45 -10.51
CA GLU A 183 -1.91 18.52 -10.20
C GLU A 183 -1.16 18.25 -8.89
N ARG A 184 0.06 18.81 -8.78
CA ARG A 184 0.98 18.54 -7.68
C ARG A 184 1.59 19.82 -7.16
N MET A 185 1.97 19.80 -5.89
CA MET A 185 2.78 20.84 -5.25
C MET A 185 4.08 20.23 -4.72
N LYS A 186 5.09 21.07 -4.54
CA LYS A 186 6.39 20.67 -4.02
C LYS A 186 6.91 21.77 -3.10
N ILE A 187 7.60 21.37 -2.04
CA ILE A 187 8.43 22.24 -1.22
C ILE A 187 9.84 21.64 -1.11
N GLN A 188 10.87 22.49 -1.09
CA GLN A 188 12.25 22.11 -0.84
C GLN A 188 12.75 22.79 0.42
N VAL A 189 13.40 22.02 1.28
CA VAL A 189 13.92 22.51 2.56
C VAL A 189 15.33 21.98 2.76
N GLU A 190 16.22 22.85 3.20
CA GLU A 190 17.60 22.52 3.52
C GLU A 190 17.91 22.78 4.99
N TYR A 191 18.68 21.89 5.59
CA TYR A 191 19.16 22.00 6.97
C TYR A 191 20.68 22.08 7.00
N ASN A 192 21.24 23.08 7.68
CA ASN A 192 22.68 23.23 7.81
C ASN A 192 23.32 22.09 8.63
N ASN A 193 24.24 21.33 8.02
CA ASN A 193 24.87 20.17 8.67
C ASN A 193 25.84 20.52 9.82
N LYS A 194 26.14 21.81 10.03
CA LYS A 194 26.88 22.27 11.21
C LYS A 194 25.99 22.32 12.46
N LEU A 195 24.68 22.48 12.28
CA LEU A 195 23.70 22.60 13.36
C LEU A 195 22.93 21.31 13.59
N TYR A 196 22.73 20.50 12.54
CA TYR A 196 22.01 19.24 12.58
C TYR A 196 22.94 18.06 12.32
N ARG A 197 22.63 16.90 12.92
CA ARG A 197 23.39 15.65 12.74
C ARG A 197 22.45 14.48 12.43
N PHE A 198 21.70 14.62 11.34
CA PHE A 198 20.72 13.61 10.94
C PHE A 198 21.39 12.28 10.57
N SER A 199 20.77 11.19 11.04
CA SER A 199 21.24 9.81 10.89
C SER A 199 20.05 8.85 11.02
N ASP A 200 19.29 8.71 9.95
CA ASP A 200 18.15 7.79 9.88
C ASP A 200 18.65 6.35 9.65
N GLU A 201 18.48 5.50 10.68
CA GLU A 201 18.91 4.11 10.68
C GLU A 201 17.75 3.11 10.46
N TYR A 202 16.57 3.56 10.02
CA TYR A 202 15.37 2.74 9.89
C TYR A 202 15.63 1.39 9.21
N ARG A 203 16.25 1.39 8.01
CA ARG A 203 16.56 0.14 7.28
C ARG A 203 17.54 -0.77 7.99
N VAL A 204 18.51 -0.21 8.71
CA VAL A 204 19.46 -1.01 9.50
C VAL A 204 18.71 -1.74 10.61
N GLY A 205 17.72 -1.09 11.23
CA GLY A 205 16.83 -1.69 12.20
C GLY A 205 16.01 -2.85 11.62
N ILE A 206 15.40 -2.65 10.44
CA ILE A 206 14.63 -3.69 9.74
C ILE A 206 15.52 -4.88 9.36
N GLU A 207 16.67 -4.64 8.72
CA GLU A 207 17.61 -5.69 8.31
C GLU A 207 18.08 -6.53 9.52
N LYS A 208 18.36 -5.90 10.66
CA LYS A 208 18.73 -6.61 11.90
C LYS A 208 17.59 -7.49 12.40
N LYS A 209 16.34 -6.99 12.41
CA LYS A 209 15.17 -7.77 12.82
C LYS A 209 14.96 -8.99 11.92
N GLU A 210 15.00 -8.80 10.60
CA GLU A 210 14.87 -9.89 9.63
C GLU A 210 15.98 -10.94 9.78
N GLN A 211 17.23 -10.52 10.02
CA GLN A 211 18.35 -11.43 10.28
C GLN A 211 18.15 -12.26 11.55
N ILE A 212 17.64 -11.64 12.62
CA ILE A 212 17.35 -12.33 13.88
C ILE A 212 16.23 -13.35 13.69
N GLU A 213 15.13 -12.98 13.02
CA GLU A 213 14.01 -13.89 12.72
C GLU A 213 14.44 -15.07 11.85
N ALA A 214 15.21 -14.81 10.79
CA ALA A 214 15.79 -15.86 9.96
C ALA A 214 16.71 -16.79 10.77
N GLY A 215 17.53 -16.22 11.68
CA GLY A 215 18.37 -16.98 12.60
C GLY A 215 17.56 -17.91 13.50
N PHE A 216 16.43 -17.44 14.05
CA PHE A 216 15.53 -18.27 14.85
C PHE A 216 14.89 -19.40 14.04
N ILE A 217 14.45 -19.13 12.80
CA ILE A 217 13.88 -20.17 11.93
C ILE A 217 14.93 -21.25 11.63
N VAL A 218 16.15 -20.87 11.29
CA VAL A 218 17.24 -21.82 11.02
C VAL A 218 17.58 -22.62 12.28
N ALA A 219 17.73 -21.96 13.43
CA ALA A 219 17.99 -22.65 14.70
C ALA A 219 16.86 -23.62 15.07
N PHE A 220 15.60 -23.24 14.85
CA PHE A 220 14.46 -24.12 15.07
C PHE A 220 14.47 -25.33 14.12
N LEU A 221 14.78 -25.15 12.84
CA LEU A 221 14.86 -26.26 11.87
C LEU A 221 15.99 -27.25 12.19
N TYR A 222 17.16 -26.77 12.62
CA TYR A 222 18.33 -27.63 12.87
C TYR A 222 18.42 -28.19 14.28
N LEU A 223 17.95 -27.46 15.30
CA LEU A 223 18.03 -27.88 16.70
C LEU A 223 16.65 -28.22 17.28
N GLY A 224 15.65 -27.38 17.02
CA GLY A 224 14.30 -27.55 17.56
C GLY A 224 13.55 -28.76 16.97
N ALA A 225 13.49 -28.87 15.63
CA ALA A 225 12.72 -29.89 14.94
C ALA A 225 13.23 -31.33 15.19
N PRO A 226 14.55 -31.62 15.22
CA PRO A 226 15.04 -32.94 15.58
C PRO A 226 14.74 -33.31 17.03
N VAL A 227 14.91 -32.36 17.96
CA VAL A 227 14.59 -32.59 19.38
C VAL A 227 13.08 -32.83 19.54
N PHE A 228 12.24 -32.05 18.86
CA PHE A 228 10.80 -32.23 18.85
C PHE A 228 10.41 -33.60 18.28
N LEU A 229 11.00 -34.03 17.16
CA LEU A 229 10.80 -35.37 16.59
C LEU A 229 11.22 -36.47 17.58
N ILE A 230 12.36 -36.32 18.26
CA ILE A 230 12.81 -37.28 19.27
C ILE A 230 11.79 -37.37 20.42
N VAL A 231 11.31 -36.23 20.92
CA VAL A 231 10.29 -36.18 21.99
C VAL A 231 9.00 -36.84 21.53
N VAL A 232 8.54 -36.55 20.31
CA VAL A 232 7.36 -37.19 19.72
C VAL A 232 7.56 -38.71 19.62
N VAL A 233 8.71 -39.18 19.12
CA VAL A 233 9.04 -40.62 19.07
C VAL A 233 9.03 -41.24 20.48
N ILE A 234 9.59 -40.57 21.49
CA ILE A 234 9.57 -41.05 22.87
C ILE A 234 8.13 -41.15 23.40
N LEU A 235 7.29 -40.14 23.14
CA LEU A 235 5.88 -40.15 23.53
C LEU A 235 5.07 -41.25 22.82
N PHE A 236 5.30 -41.44 21.51
CA PHE A 236 4.66 -42.53 20.76
C PHE A 236 5.14 -43.90 21.21
N ARG A 237 6.43 -44.07 21.54
CA ARG A 237 6.95 -45.32 22.15
C ARG A 237 6.30 -45.61 23.50
N LYS A 238 6.08 -44.60 24.34
CA LYS A 238 5.31 -44.76 25.59
C LYS A 238 3.85 -45.15 25.35
N LYS A 239 3.26 -44.77 24.20
CA LYS A 239 1.88 -45.08 23.85
C LYS A 239 1.70 -46.44 23.14
N LEU A 240 2.77 -46.98 22.53
CA LEU A 240 2.79 -48.34 21.94
C LEU A 240 3.42 -49.40 22.87
N GLY A 241 4.08 -49.00 23.95
CA GLY A 241 4.69 -49.88 24.95
C GLY A 241 3.71 -50.36 26.02
N GLU A 242 2.60 -50.99 25.59
CA GLU A 242 1.87 -51.93 26.44
C GLU A 242 1.32 -53.04 25.54
N LYS A 243 2.15 -54.05 25.32
CA LYS A 243 1.79 -55.49 25.26
C LYS A 243 3.03 -56.28 24.85
N ASP A 244 3.88 -56.57 25.83
CA ASP A 244 4.72 -57.76 25.77
C ASP A 244 3.91 -58.93 26.31
N TYR A 245 3.60 -59.91 25.46
CA TYR A 245 3.71 -61.33 25.83
C TYR A 245 3.95 -62.18 24.57
N TYR A 246 5.01 -62.97 24.67
CA TYR A 246 5.58 -63.92 23.72
C TYR A 246 4.59 -64.96 23.16
N SER A 247 4.86 -65.34 21.90
CA SER A 247 4.95 -66.71 21.34
C SER A 247 4.19 -66.82 20.01
N VAL A 248 4.58 -67.54 18.96
CA VAL A 248 5.71 -68.40 18.64
C VAL A 248 5.43 -68.85 17.17
N HIS A 249 6.50 -69.07 16.39
CA HIS A 249 6.57 -69.76 15.08
C HIS A 249 6.21 -69.04 13.76
N SER A 250 7.28 -68.89 12.96
CA SER A 250 7.39 -69.19 11.51
C SER A 250 6.63 -68.26 10.55
N GLY A 251 7.18 -67.76 9.45
CA GLY A 251 8.41 -68.05 8.75
C GLY A 251 8.16 -67.79 7.25
N MET A 252 9.11 -67.13 6.61
CA MET A 252 9.41 -67.22 5.17
C MET A 252 8.44 -66.61 4.14
N GLY A 253 8.97 -65.69 3.33
CA GLY A 253 8.90 -65.85 1.88
C GLY A 253 7.93 -64.96 1.09
N ARG A 254 8.52 -64.00 0.38
CA ARG A 254 8.22 -63.51 -0.99
C ARG A 254 6.94 -64.01 -1.68
N HIS A 255 6.22 -63.10 -2.36
CA HIS A 255 6.34 -62.89 -3.83
C HIS A 255 5.28 -61.93 -4.38
N TYR A 256 5.69 -61.11 -5.35
CA TYR A 256 4.90 -60.22 -6.20
C TYR A 256 4.07 -60.98 -7.25
N TYR A 257 2.78 -60.66 -7.40
CA TYR A 257 1.99 -60.71 -8.67
C TYR A 257 0.84 -59.69 -8.55
N ARG A 258 0.84 -58.57 -9.29
CA ARG A 258 0.27 -58.34 -10.64
C ARG A 258 -1.28 -58.37 -10.73
N SER A 259 -1.83 -57.15 -10.74
CA SER A 259 -2.86 -56.62 -11.66
C SER A 259 -4.30 -57.17 -11.71
N ARG A 260 -5.22 -56.22 -11.42
CA ARG A 260 -6.30 -55.65 -12.26
C ARG A 260 -7.78 -55.96 -11.92
N VAL A 261 -8.57 -54.89 -12.18
CA VAL A 261 -10.04 -54.77 -12.39
C VAL A 261 -10.85 -54.60 -11.10
N SER A 262 -11.76 -53.65 -10.88
CA SER A 262 -12.60 -52.72 -11.68
C SER A 262 -12.97 -51.52 -10.74
N ARG A 263 -13.55 -50.35 -11.09
CA ARG A 263 -14.57 -49.99 -12.09
C ARG A 263 -14.79 -48.46 -12.05
N GLY A 264 -15.15 -47.87 -13.20
CA GLY A 264 -15.97 -46.65 -13.37
C GLY A 264 -15.35 -45.30 -12.95
N GLY A 265 -15.42 -44.21 -13.71
CA GLY A 265 -16.13 -43.92 -14.96
C GLY A 265 -15.90 -42.47 -15.39
N SER A 266 -16.16 -42.21 -16.68
CA SER A 266 -16.44 -40.92 -17.36
C SER A 266 -15.49 -39.74 -17.09
N GLY A 267 -14.68 -39.29 -18.06
CA GLY A 267 -15.13 -38.40 -19.15
C GLY A 267 -15.39 -37.00 -18.57
N GLY A 268 -14.61 -35.94 -18.80
CA GLY A 268 -13.92 -35.49 -20.00
C GLY A 268 -14.22 -33.99 -20.12
N GLY A 269 -13.28 -33.20 -20.66
CA GLY A 269 -13.54 -31.83 -21.07
C GLY A 269 -13.08 -30.77 -20.07
N GLY A 270 -11.98 -30.10 -20.42
CA GLY A 270 -11.55 -28.90 -19.73
C GLY A 270 -12.61 -27.81 -19.82
N CYS A 271 -12.64 -26.97 -18.79
CA CYS A 271 -13.19 -25.65 -18.90
C CYS A 271 -12.19 -24.70 -18.25
N ALA A 272 -11.68 -23.79 -19.07
CA ALA A 272 -11.01 -22.60 -18.61
C ALA A 272 -12.00 -21.84 -17.72
N CYS A 273 -11.85 -21.96 -16.40
CA CYS A 273 -12.46 -21.00 -15.49
C CYS A 273 -11.66 -19.70 -15.62
N ALA A 274 -12.04 -18.92 -16.64
CA ALA A 274 -12.09 -17.48 -16.50
C ALA A 274 -12.75 -17.20 -15.15
N CYS A 275 -11.94 -16.80 -14.17
CA CYS A 275 -12.45 -16.20 -12.95
C CYS A 275 -13.01 -14.84 -13.35
N ALA A 276 -14.22 -14.85 -13.91
CA ALA A 276 -15.16 -13.77 -13.74
C ALA A 276 -15.47 -13.73 -12.25
N CYS A 277 -14.59 -13.06 -11.50
CA CYS A 277 -14.97 -12.53 -10.20
C CYS A 277 -16.05 -11.49 -10.48
N ALA A 278 -17.30 -11.94 -10.44
CA ALA A 278 -18.41 -11.11 -10.02
C ALA A 278 -18.15 -10.75 -8.55
N CYS A 279 -17.26 -9.78 -8.33
CA CYS A 279 -17.21 -9.07 -7.07
C CYS A 279 -18.46 -8.19 -7.04
N ALA A 280 -19.41 -8.60 -6.20
CA ALA A 280 -20.46 -7.73 -5.71
C ALA A 280 -19.86 -6.37 -5.34
N CYS A 281 -20.51 -5.30 -5.79
CA CYS A 281 -20.14 -3.90 -5.60
C CYS A 281 -19.78 -3.58 -4.14
N ALA A 282 -18.49 -3.58 -3.83
CA ALA A 282 -17.90 -2.93 -2.67
C ALA A 282 -16.93 -1.85 -3.19
N GLY A 283 -17.46 -0.94 -4.00
CA GLY A 283 -16.70 0.08 -4.74
C GLY A 283 -16.65 1.44 -4.05
N GLY A 284 -16.77 1.53 -2.71
CA GLY A 284 -16.83 2.83 -2.00
C GLY A 284 -15.47 3.46 -1.67
N GLY A 285 -14.46 3.25 -2.53
CA GLY A 285 -13.06 3.54 -2.25
C GLY A 285 -12.46 4.66 -3.06
N ARG A 286 -11.83 5.65 -2.42
CA ARG A 286 -11.21 6.79 -3.14
C ARG A 286 -9.70 6.79 -3.02
N ALA A 287 -9.04 7.14 -4.12
CA ALA A 287 -7.61 6.97 -4.27
C ALA A 287 -6.89 8.30 -4.43
N GLY A 288 -6.03 8.64 -3.46
CA GLY A 288 -4.86 9.48 -3.71
C GLY A 288 -3.77 8.68 -4.41
N CYS A 289 -2.86 9.39 -5.07
CA CYS A 289 -1.62 8.93 -5.72
C CYS A 289 -0.41 9.62 -5.08
N SER A 290 0.74 8.96 -5.07
CA SER A 290 2.02 9.57 -4.67
C SER A 290 3.13 9.12 -5.64
N VAL A 291 4.20 9.92 -5.76
CA VAL A 291 5.34 9.59 -6.61
C VAL A 291 6.14 8.52 -5.89
N LYS A 292 6.33 7.36 -6.53
CA LYS A 292 7.47 6.49 -6.22
C LYS A 292 8.72 7.11 -6.82
N GLY A 293 9.53 7.76 -6.01
CA GLY A 293 10.72 8.40 -6.57
C GLY A 293 11.61 9.11 -5.58
N PHE A 294 12.28 8.37 -4.70
CA PHE A 294 13.64 8.76 -4.30
C PHE A 294 14.63 7.61 -4.48
N TYR A 295 15.48 7.83 -5.47
CA TYR A 295 16.71 7.14 -5.84
C TYR A 295 17.39 6.45 -4.66
N ILE A 296 17.39 5.12 -4.68
CA ILE A 296 18.45 4.32 -4.05
C ILE A 296 19.77 4.83 -4.64
N SER A 297 20.64 5.43 -3.83
CA SER A 297 22.00 5.70 -4.24
C SER A 297 22.62 4.38 -4.70
N LYS A 298 22.93 4.24 -6.00
CA LYS A 298 23.73 3.14 -6.54
C LYS A 298 25.12 3.03 -5.90
N GLU A 299 25.49 3.93 -5.00
CA GLU A 299 26.79 3.95 -4.33
C GLU A 299 26.95 2.92 -3.21
N ARG A 300 25.86 2.33 -2.67
CA ARG A 300 25.99 1.33 -1.60
C ARG A 300 26.31 -0.09 -2.10
N ILE A 301 26.20 -0.38 -3.41
CA ILE A 301 26.57 -1.69 -3.98
C ILE A 301 28.08 -1.77 -4.29
N ARG A 302 28.79 -0.65 -4.41
CA ARG A 302 30.21 -0.67 -4.83
C ARG A 302 31.22 -0.92 -3.71
N LYS A 303 30.84 -0.81 -2.43
CA LYS A 303 31.74 -1.09 -1.28
C LYS A 303 31.75 -2.55 -0.81
N LYS A 304 30.91 -3.43 -1.38
CA LYS A 304 30.90 -4.86 -1.03
C LYS A 304 31.73 -5.75 -1.98
N ASN A 305 32.33 -5.18 -3.03
CA ASN A 305 33.20 -5.88 -3.98
C ASN A 305 34.66 -5.38 -3.97
N MET A 306 35.06 -4.69 -2.90
CA MET A 306 36.47 -4.42 -2.58
C MET A 306 36.71 -4.83 -1.14
N ASN A 307 36.74 -6.14 -0.93
CA ASN A 307 37.50 -6.86 0.09
C ASN A 307 37.60 -8.31 -0.36
#